data_AF-A0A9P6P8I3-F1
#
_entry.id   AF-A0A9P6P8I3-F1
#
_cell.length_a   1.000
_cell.length_b   1.000
_cell.length_c   1.000
_cell.angle_alpha   90.00
_cell.angle_beta   90.00
_cell.angle_gamma   90.00
#
_symmetry.space_group_name_H-M   'P 1'
#
loop_
_entity.id
_entity.type
_entity.pdbx_description
1 polymer ?
#
loop_
_entity_poly.entity_id
_entity_poly.type
_entity_poly.pdbx_seq_one_letter_code
_entity_poly.pdbx_strand_id
1 'polypeptide(L)'
;MLFSSWFSTAPAKTDLDDIPKKTHCYHIEGFLSCIYFQNAIEVGDRLSEKHPHIKVDVNAYVREQWADRSKELQQAFGTSHRTSPFIYEGCSTDRQNLVGGYTDFAKRIKETYKMNVPLD
;
A
#
# COMPACT_ATOMS: atom_id res chain seq x y z
N MET A 1 2.99 -62.19 -25.58
CA MET A 1 3.31 -60.75 -25.52
C MET A 1 2.00 -59.99 -25.50
N LEU A 2 1.78 -59.08 -24.56
CA LEU A 2 1.10 -57.78 -24.69
C LEU A 2 0.82 -57.25 -23.27
N PHE A 3 1.78 -56.48 -22.77
CA PHE A 3 1.61 -55.62 -21.59
C PHE A 3 0.72 -54.44 -21.98
N SER A 4 -0.32 -54.15 -21.21
CA SER A 4 -1.06 -52.89 -21.34
C SER A 4 -0.84 -52.11 -20.06
N SER A 5 0.21 -51.28 -20.10
CA SER A 5 0.64 -50.42 -19.02
C SER A 5 -0.35 -49.29 -18.81
N TRP A 6 -0.86 -49.27 -17.58
CA TRP A 6 -1.40 -48.17 -16.82
C TRP A 6 -0.62 -46.87 -17.01
N PHE A 7 -1.25 -45.82 -17.53
CA PHE A 7 -0.87 -44.43 -17.22
C PHE A 7 -2.11 -43.53 -17.31
N SER A 8 -2.69 -43.23 -16.15
CA SER A 8 -3.62 -42.13 -15.99
C SER A 8 -2.78 -40.85 -15.85
N THR A 9 -2.77 -40.03 -16.89
CA THR A 9 -2.15 -38.70 -16.85
C THR A 9 -3.01 -37.81 -15.95
N ALA A 10 -2.51 -37.47 -14.76
CA ALA A 10 -3.08 -36.42 -13.93
C ALA A 10 -2.88 -35.06 -14.64
N PRO A 11 -3.84 -34.12 -14.56
CA PRO A 11 -3.68 -32.81 -15.17
C PRO A 11 -2.61 -32.02 -14.42
N ALA A 12 -1.70 -31.40 -15.18
CA ALA A 12 -0.70 -30.47 -14.66
C ALA A 12 -1.39 -29.30 -13.96
N LYS A 13 -1.14 -29.13 -12.66
CA LYS A 13 -1.48 -27.92 -11.93
C LYS A 13 -0.59 -26.79 -12.48
N THR A 14 -1.19 -25.80 -13.10
CA THR A 14 -0.52 -24.57 -13.51
C THR A 14 -0.10 -23.77 -12.27
N ASP A 15 1.19 -23.45 -12.18
CA ASP A 15 1.86 -22.65 -11.14
C ASP A 15 1.38 -21.17 -11.12
N LEU A 16 0.09 -20.95 -10.86
CA LEU A 16 -0.50 -19.62 -10.61
C LEU A 16 -0.51 -19.26 -9.12
N ASP A 17 -0.12 -20.20 -8.24
CA ASP A 17 -0.14 -20.02 -6.78
C ASP A 17 1.12 -19.36 -6.22
N ASP A 18 2.17 -19.17 -7.04
CA ASP A 18 3.48 -18.64 -6.60
C ASP A 18 3.62 -17.11 -6.69
N ILE A 19 2.57 -16.38 -7.10
CA ILE A 19 2.57 -14.92 -7.05
C ILE A 19 2.38 -14.49 -5.59
N PRO A 20 3.35 -13.77 -4.97
CA PRO A 20 3.23 -13.34 -3.59
C PRO A 20 1.99 -12.47 -3.42
N LYS A 21 0.97 -13.01 -2.74
CA LYS A 21 -0.24 -12.24 -2.43
C LYS A 21 0.16 -11.12 -1.49
N LYS A 22 0.00 -9.87 -1.95
CA LYS A 22 0.19 -8.69 -1.12
C LYS A 22 -0.92 -8.70 -0.06
N THR A 23 -0.55 -8.90 1.20
CA THR A 23 -1.49 -9.06 2.32
C THR A 23 -1.76 -7.75 3.05
N HIS A 24 -0.86 -6.77 2.92
CA HIS A 24 -1.01 -5.43 3.51
C HIS A 24 -0.83 -4.37 2.44
N CYS A 25 -1.72 -3.39 2.38
CA CYS A 25 -1.69 -2.33 1.40
C CYS A 25 -1.76 -0.98 2.09
N TYR A 26 -0.85 -0.08 1.73
CA TYR A 26 -0.89 1.33 2.08
C TYR A 26 -1.16 2.16 0.83
N HIS A 27 -1.93 3.23 0.99
CA HIS A 27 -2.19 4.22 -0.04
C HIS A 27 -1.68 5.56 0.46
N ILE A 28 -0.84 6.21 -0.33
CA ILE A 28 -0.24 7.50 -0.02
C ILE A 28 -0.73 8.48 -1.08
N GLU A 29 -1.60 9.39 -0.68
CA GLU A 29 -2.09 10.46 -1.55
C GLU A 29 -1.54 11.81 -1.12
N GLY A 30 -1.07 12.61 -2.06
CA GLY A 30 -0.50 13.91 -1.75
C GLY A 30 -0.11 14.70 -2.98
N PHE A 31 0.40 15.92 -2.78
CA PHE A 31 0.84 16.77 -3.88
C PHE A 31 2.36 16.85 -3.98
N LEU A 32 2.86 16.96 -5.22
CA LEU A 32 4.28 16.81 -5.56
C LEU A 32 5.22 17.80 -4.84
N SER A 33 4.78 19.02 -4.56
CA SER A 33 5.58 20.04 -3.86
C SER A 33 5.57 19.93 -2.33
N CYS A 34 4.92 18.91 -1.77
CA CYS A 34 4.88 18.66 -0.32
C CYS A 34 6.07 17.79 0.11
N ILE A 35 6.94 18.31 0.99
CA ILE A 35 8.08 17.53 1.52
C ILE A 35 7.64 16.30 2.31
N TYR A 36 6.57 16.40 3.10
CA TYR A 36 6.04 15.26 3.86
C TYR A 36 5.49 14.15 2.96
N PHE A 37 4.97 14.50 1.77
CA PHE A 37 4.54 13.52 0.79
C PHE A 37 5.73 12.80 0.16
N GLN A 38 6.78 13.54 -0.20
CA GLN A 38 8.02 12.94 -0.73
C GLN A 38 8.65 11.99 0.30
N ASN A 39 8.72 12.40 1.56
CA ASN A 39 9.22 11.53 2.64
C ASN A 39 8.34 10.28 2.81
N ALA A 40 7.01 10.42 2.70
CA ALA A 40 6.10 9.29 2.78
C ALA A 40 6.34 8.28 1.65
N ILE A 41 6.57 8.75 0.42
CA ILE A 41 6.92 7.91 -0.73
C ILE A 41 8.22 7.16 -0.44
N GLU A 42 9.29 7.84 -0.04
CA GLU A 42 10.58 7.19 0.23
C GLU A 42 10.45 6.10 1.32
N VAL A 43 9.70 6.39 2.38
CA VAL A 43 9.42 5.42 3.45
C VAL A 43 8.60 4.25 2.93
N GLY A 44 7.59 4.51 2.10
CA GLY A 44 6.75 3.49 1.47
C GLY A 44 7.52 2.58 0.52
N ASP A 45 8.40 3.15 -0.31
CA ASP A 45 9.26 2.41 -1.24
C ASP A 45 10.17 1.46 -0.45
N ARG A 46 10.92 2.01 0.52
CA ARG A 46 11.79 1.22 1.41
C ARG A 46 11.03 0.13 2.18
N LEU A 47 9.79 0.40 2.57
CA LEU A 47 8.94 -0.57 3.25
C LEU A 47 8.57 -1.73 2.32
N SER A 48 8.14 -1.43 1.09
CA SER A 48 7.76 -2.44 0.11
C SER A 48 8.93 -3.29 -0.39
N GLU A 49 10.13 -2.70 -0.46
CA GLU A 49 11.38 -3.41 -0.77
C GLU A 49 11.76 -4.41 0.33
N LYS A 50 11.67 -4.00 1.60
CA LYS A 50 12.02 -4.85 2.74
C LYS A 50 10.97 -5.91 3.08
N HIS A 51 9.71 -5.64 2.73
CA HIS A 51 8.59 -6.49 3.08
C HIS A 51 7.77 -6.83 1.82
N PRO A 52 8.12 -7.92 1.11
CA PRO A 52 7.50 -8.28 -0.17
C PRO A 52 6.00 -8.54 -0.12
N HIS A 53 5.42 -8.75 1.07
CA HIS A 53 3.98 -8.91 1.26
C HIS A 53 3.23 -7.57 1.38
N ILE A 54 3.94 -6.45 1.43
CA ILE A 54 3.37 -5.10 1.48
C ILE A 54 3.30 -4.52 0.08
N LYS A 55 2.17 -3.88 -0.22
CA LYS A 55 1.96 -3.03 -1.39
C LYS A 55 1.83 -1.58 -0.92
N VAL A 56 2.50 -0.67 -1.61
CA VAL A 56 2.32 0.77 -1.42
C VAL A 56 1.87 1.34 -2.74
N ASP A 57 0.70 1.96 -2.75
CA ASP A 57 0.13 2.66 -3.89
C ASP A 57 0.28 4.17 -3.67
N VAL A 58 0.82 4.90 -4.65
CA VAL A 58 1.09 6.33 -4.55
C VAL A 58 0.26 7.08 -5.59
N ASN A 59 -0.59 7.99 -5.14
CA ASN A 59 -1.32 8.90 -6.01
C ASN A 59 -0.80 10.32 -5.80
N ALA A 60 -0.06 10.81 -6.78
CA ALA A 60 0.50 12.16 -6.77
C ALA A 60 -0.38 13.13 -7.55
N TYR A 61 -0.63 14.29 -6.95
CA TYR A 61 -1.41 15.37 -7.54
C TYR A 61 -0.57 16.63 -7.71
N VAL A 62 -1.00 17.54 -8.59
CA VAL A 62 -0.51 18.93 -8.54
C VAL A 62 -1.19 19.69 -7.40
N ARG A 63 -0.56 20.77 -6.92
CA ARG A 63 -1.02 21.48 -5.71
C ARG A 63 -2.45 21.99 -5.85
N GLU A 64 -2.82 22.40 -7.04
CA GLU A 64 -4.12 22.99 -7.39
C GLU A 64 -5.26 21.95 -7.25
N GLN A 65 -4.97 20.68 -7.52
CA GLN A 65 -5.95 19.57 -7.41
C GLN A 65 -6.12 19.09 -5.97
N TRP A 66 -5.13 19.35 -5.10
CA TRP A 66 -5.11 18.77 -3.75
C TRP A 66 -6.29 19.23 -2.90
N ALA A 67 -6.72 20.48 -3.02
CA ALA A 67 -7.78 21.02 -2.19
C ALA A 67 -9.10 20.25 -2.37
N ASP A 68 -9.45 19.89 -3.60
CA ASP A 68 -10.69 19.16 -3.88
C ASP A 68 -10.51 17.66 -3.58
N ARG A 69 -9.37 17.07 -3.94
CA ARG A 69 -9.08 15.68 -3.60
C ARG A 69 -9.09 15.43 -2.08
N SER A 70 -8.51 16.34 -1.31
CA SER A 70 -8.51 16.28 0.16
C SER A 70 -9.94 16.32 0.74
N LYS A 71 -10.86 17.08 0.14
CA LYS A 71 -12.28 17.08 0.55
C LYS A 71 -12.95 15.75 0.26
N GLU A 72 -12.70 15.16 -0.91
CA GLU A 72 -13.23 13.84 -1.26
C GLU A 72 -12.76 12.78 -0.27
N LEU A 73 -11.48 12.79 0.09
CA LEU A 73 -10.89 11.88 1.08
C LEU A 73 -11.50 12.10 2.48
N GLN A 74 -11.70 13.35 2.90
CA GLN A 74 -12.38 13.66 4.16
C GLN A 74 -13.80 13.07 4.22
N GLN A 75 -14.56 13.18 3.12
CA GLN A 75 -15.90 12.61 3.02
C GLN A 75 -15.87 11.08 3.03
N ALA A 76 -14.97 10.47 2.27
CA ALA A 76 -14.85 9.02 2.17
C ALA A 76 -14.49 8.36 3.51
N PHE A 77 -13.61 8.99 4.29
CA PHE A 77 -13.12 8.47 5.57
C PHE A 77 -13.82 9.04 6.81
N GLY A 78 -14.77 9.98 6.64
CA GLY A 78 -15.45 10.64 7.76
C GLY A 78 -14.50 11.36 8.72
N THR A 79 -13.49 12.05 8.19
CA THR A 79 -12.41 12.69 8.97
C THR A 79 -12.30 14.19 8.71
N SER A 80 -11.63 14.91 9.62
CA SER A 80 -11.21 16.30 9.43
C SER A 80 -9.75 16.45 8.99
N HIS A 81 -9.03 15.32 8.80
CA HIS A 81 -7.67 15.31 8.27
C HIS A 81 -7.65 15.90 6.85
N ARG A 82 -6.83 16.92 6.63
CA ARG A 82 -6.81 17.68 5.38
C ARG A 82 -5.41 17.90 4.78
N THR A 83 -4.38 17.45 5.49
CA THR A 83 -2.99 17.74 5.11
C THR A 83 -2.48 16.71 4.10
N SER A 84 -1.49 17.11 3.32
CA SER A 84 -0.71 16.20 2.49
C SER A 84 0.50 15.72 3.30
N PRO A 85 0.83 14.42 3.30
CA PRO A 85 0.07 13.34 2.67
C PRO A 85 -1.18 12.92 3.47
N PHE A 86 -2.15 12.34 2.77
CA PHE A 86 -3.29 11.63 3.33
C PHE A 86 -3.03 10.13 3.12
N ILE A 87 -2.85 9.40 4.22
CA ILE A 87 -2.39 8.00 4.19
C ILE A 87 -3.45 7.11 4.83
N TYR A 88 -3.75 5.99 4.17
CA TYR A 88 -4.70 4.98 4.63
C TYR A 88 -4.24 3.58 4.28
N GLU A 89 -4.78 2.57 4.98
CA GLU A 89 -4.45 1.16 4.80
C GLU A 89 -5.67 0.35 4.38
N GLY A 90 -5.46 -0.72 3.60
CA GLY A 90 -6.52 -1.60 3.12
C GLY A 90 -6.39 -1.97 1.65
N CYS A 91 -6.39 -3.26 1.34
CA CYS A 91 -6.26 -3.75 -0.04
C CYS A 91 -7.59 -3.75 -0.82
N SER A 92 -8.73 -3.60 -0.14
CA SER A 92 -10.06 -3.59 -0.74
C SER A 92 -10.77 -2.29 -0.35
N THR A 93 -11.55 -1.73 -1.27
CA THR A 93 -12.22 -0.42 -1.10
C THR A 93 -13.23 -0.37 0.05
N ASP A 94 -13.78 -1.52 0.43
CA ASP A 94 -14.73 -1.70 1.53
C ASP A 94 -14.05 -1.81 2.91
N ARG A 95 -12.72 -2.01 2.95
CA ARG A 95 -11.95 -2.25 4.17
C ARG A 95 -10.73 -1.35 4.24
N GLN A 96 -10.95 -0.06 4.02
CA GLN A 96 -9.92 0.97 4.16
C GLN A 96 -10.04 1.68 5.50
N ASN A 97 -8.91 1.94 6.14
CA ASN A 97 -8.82 2.66 7.41
C ASN A 97 -7.83 3.81 7.30
N LEU A 98 -8.20 4.98 7.80
CA LEU A 98 -7.32 6.14 7.86
C LEU A 98 -6.12 5.84 8.77
N VAL A 99 -4.91 6.07 8.27
CA VAL A 99 -3.69 6.10 9.07
C VAL A 99 -3.41 7.51 9.57
N GLY A 100 -3.54 8.51 8.70
CA GLY A 100 -3.35 9.92 9.03
C GLY A 100 -2.38 10.63 8.09
N GLY A 101 -1.46 11.42 8.67
CA GLY A 101 -0.41 12.14 7.96
C GLY A 101 0.92 11.37 7.91
N TYR A 102 1.99 12.06 7.48
CA TYR A 102 3.34 11.48 7.45
C TYR A 102 3.81 11.02 8.83
N THR A 103 3.64 11.84 9.87
CA THR A 103 4.08 11.52 11.24
C THR A 103 3.42 10.25 11.76
N ASP A 104 2.12 10.08 11.53
CA ASP A 104 1.37 8.88 11.93
C ASP A 104 1.87 7.64 11.19
N PHE A 105 2.10 7.78 9.87
CA PHE A 105 2.64 6.71 9.05
C PHE A 105 4.05 6.33 9.48
N ALA A 106 4.96 7.29 9.64
CA ALA A 106 6.34 7.05 10.08
C ALA A 106 6.39 6.35 11.45
N LYS A 107 5.54 6.79 12.39
CA LYS A 107 5.37 6.14 13.70
C LYS A 107 4.89 4.69 13.55
N ARG A 108 3.83 4.46 12.76
CA ARG A 108 3.32 3.12 12.46
C ARG A 108 4.42 2.23 11.88
N ILE A 109 5.16 2.72 10.88
CA ILE A 109 6.21 1.93 10.22
C ILE A 109 7.35 1.58 11.19
N LYS A 110 7.76 2.53 12.02
CA LYS A 110 8.77 2.30 13.06
C LYS A 110 8.30 1.26 14.09
N GLU A 111 7.06 1.37 14.57
CA GLU A 111 6.52 0.50 15.61
C GLU A 111 6.26 -0.93 15.11
N THR A 112 5.67 -1.07 13.92
CA THR A 112 5.25 -2.35 13.34
C THR A 112 6.39 -3.09 12.65
N TYR A 113 7.19 -2.40 11.84
CA TYR A 113 8.22 -3.03 10.99
C TYR A 113 9.64 -2.84 11.52
N LYS A 114 9.80 -2.14 12.66
CA LYS A 114 11.11 -1.86 13.29
C LYS A 114 12.10 -1.18 12.34
N MET A 115 11.58 -0.44 11.36
CA MET A 115 12.40 0.31 10.41
C MET A 115 12.83 1.64 11.02
N ASN A 116 14.08 2.05 10.74
CA ASN A 116 14.51 3.40 11.06
C ASN A 116 13.93 4.38 10.02
N VAL A 117 13.03 5.23 10.48
CA VAL A 117 12.29 6.22 9.69
C VAL A 117 12.54 7.59 10.31
N PRO A 118 12.90 8.62 9.52
CA PRO A 118 13.01 9.97 10.04
C PRO A 118 11.63 10.43 10.53
N LEU A 119 11.52 10.62 11.84
CA LEU A 119 10.42 11.37 12.42
C LEU A 119 10.85 12.84 12.37
N ASP A 120 9.91 13.67 11.94
CA ASP A 120 9.98 15.13 11.88
C ASP A 120 10.68 15.79 13.09
#